data_AF-A0A2N2LLY9-F1
#
_entry.id   AF-A0A2N2LLY9-F1
#
_cell.length_a   1.000
_cell.length_b   1.000
_cell.length_c   1.000
_cell.angle_alpha   90.00
_cell.angle_beta   90.00
_cell.angle_gamma   90.00
#
_symmetry.space_group_name_H-M   'P 1'
#
loop_
_entity.id
_entity.type
_entity.pdbx_description
1 polymer ?
#
loop_
_entity_poly.entity_id
_entity_poly.type
_entity_poly.pdbx_seq_one_letter_code
_entity_poly.pdbx_strand_id
1 'polypeptide(L)'
;HSVTVGAHPPASTYEMLADFLILGMVLWLISGPFKRRPGMAFFAFLNVYAVMRFLVSYLRVDSAGTVLTDVTVPQLVSLIVVALSIPVAALFWRRGPSDRGPAEAASPAGRVQVRRT
;
A
#
# COMPACT_ATOMS: atom_id res chain seq x y z
N HIS A 1 -2.11 44.55 12.00
CA HIS A 1 -2.40 43.14 12.32
C HIS A 1 -1.41 42.26 11.57
N SER A 2 -0.25 42.07 12.17
CA SER A 2 0.89 41.35 11.63
C SER A 2 0.57 39.86 11.50
N VAL A 3 0.62 39.37 10.27
CA VAL A 3 0.66 37.94 9.92
C VAL A 3 1.96 37.33 10.45
N THR A 4 1.96 36.94 11.71
CA THR A 4 2.93 35.98 12.25
C THR A 4 2.40 34.58 12.02
N VAL A 5 2.35 34.17 10.74
CA VAL A 5 2.34 32.74 10.42
C VAL A 5 3.78 32.30 10.64
N GLY A 6 4.06 31.74 11.81
CA GLY A 6 5.29 30.98 12.00
C GLY A 6 5.40 30.01 10.83
N ALA A 7 6.55 30.02 10.15
CA ALA A 7 6.82 29.18 8.99
C ALA A 7 6.87 27.70 9.41
N HIS A 8 5.74 27.14 9.81
CA HIS A 8 5.53 25.71 9.79
C HIS A 8 5.40 25.34 8.32
N PRO A 9 6.24 24.43 7.80
CA PRO A 9 5.99 23.86 6.49
C PRO A 9 4.56 23.31 6.52
N PRO A 10 3.70 23.70 5.56
CA PRO A 10 2.33 23.19 5.57
C PRO A 10 2.41 21.67 5.54
N ALA A 11 1.60 21.01 6.37
CA ALA A 11 1.58 19.53 6.47
C ALA A 11 1.49 18.86 5.08
N SER A 12 0.90 19.56 4.10
CA SER A 12 0.83 19.19 2.70
C SER A 12 2.19 18.90 2.04
N THR A 13 3.28 19.60 2.36
CA THR A 13 4.59 19.32 1.74
C THR A 13 5.11 17.95 2.14
N TYR A 14 4.92 17.56 3.41
CA TYR A 14 5.30 16.24 3.90
C TYR A 14 4.39 15.14 3.32
N GLU A 15 3.09 15.41 3.20
CA GLU A 15 2.14 14.49 2.58
C GLU A 15 2.49 14.24 1.10
N MET A 16 2.80 15.29 0.33
CA MET A 16 3.18 15.14 -1.09
C MET A 16 4.50 14.37 -1.26
N LEU A 17 5.51 14.67 -0.46
CA LEU A 17 6.79 13.94 -0.50
C LEU A 17 6.60 12.46 -0.14
N ALA A 18 5.76 12.19 0.87
CA ALA A 18 5.42 10.84 1.25
C ALA A 18 4.68 10.12 0.10
N ASP A 19 3.68 10.74 -0.52
CA ASP A 19 2.94 10.17 -1.65
C ASP A 19 3.84 9.85 -2.85
N PHE A 20 4.80 10.72 -3.19
CA PHE A 20 5.78 10.44 -4.24
C PHE A 20 6.71 9.27 -3.88
N LEU A 21 7.13 9.17 -2.62
CA LEU A 21 7.90 8.01 -2.13
C LEU A 21 7.08 6.72 -2.21
N ILE A 22 5.80 6.76 -1.83
CA ILE A 22 4.87 5.62 -1.97
C ILE A 22 4.80 5.20 -3.43
N LEU A 23 4.52 6.15 -4.31
CA LEU A 23 4.36 5.89 -5.74
C LEU A 23 5.63 5.28 -6.33
N GLY A 24 6.78 5.89 -6.09
CA GLY A 24 8.07 5.40 -6.57
C GLY A 24 8.38 3.98 -6.07
N MET A 25 8.16 3.73 -4.79
CA MET A 25 8.42 2.41 -4.21
C MET A 25 7.46 1.34 -4.76
N VAL A 26 6.17 1.62 -4.87
CA VAL A 26 5.19 0.67 -5.42
C VAL A 26 5.48 0.38 -6.90
N LEU A 27 5.83 1.38 -7.70
CA LEU A 27 6.21 1.19 -9.11
C LEU A 27 7.46 0.34 -9.25
N TRP A 28 8.47 0.57 -8.42
CA TRP A 28 9.70 -0.24 -8.39
C TRP A 28 9.39 -1.70 -8.02
N LEU A 29 8.57 -1.90 -7.00
CA LEU A 29 8.17 -3.23 -6.52
C LEU A 29 7.38 -4.03 -7.56
N ILE A 30 6.43 -3.41 -8.24
CA ILE A 30 5.63 -4.03 -9.32
C ILE A 30 6.50 -4.34 -10.54
N SER A 31 7.41 -3.43 -10.90
CA SER A 31 8.25 -3.58 -12.10
C SER A 31 9.39 -4.58 -11.93
N GLY A 32 9.86 -4.78 -10.70
CA GLY A 32 10.96 -5.69 -10.37
C GLY A 32 10.52 -6.92 -9.57
N PRO A 33 10.71 -6.91 -8.23
CA PRO A 33 10.65 -8.11 -7.40
C PRO A 33 9.29 -8.80 -7.38
N PHE A 34 8.18 -8.07 -7.61
CA PHE A 34 6.82 -8.61 -7.52
C PHE A 34 6.17 -8.86 -8.88
N LYS A 35 6.89 -8.65 -9.99
CA LYS A 35 6.35 -8.79 -11.36
C LYS A 35 5.66 -10.12 -11.62
N ARG A 36 6.15 -11.22 -11.03
CA ARG A 36 5.61 -12.58 -11.19
C ARG A 36 4.82 -13.09 -9.98
N ARG A 37 4.53 -12.22 -9.01
CA ARG A 37 3.92 -12.60 -7.73
C ARG A 37 2.60 -11.85 -7.54
N PRO A 38 1.49 -12.34 -8.09
CA PRO A 38 0.19 -11.68 -7.96
C PRO A 38 -0.17 -11.51 -6.47
N GLY A 39 -0.78 -10.37 -6.13
CA GLY A 39 -1.13 -10.02 -4.75
C GLY A 39 -0.03 -9.36 -3.92
N MET A 40 1.26 -9.53 -4.26
CA MET A 40 2.36 -8.90 -3.50
C MET A 40 2.35 -7.38 -3.55
N ALA A 41 2.01 -6.81 -4.71
CA ALA A 41 1.88 -5.37 -4.88
C ALA A 41 0.81 -4.78 -3.94
N PHE A 42 -0.28 -5.50 -3.69
CA PHE A 42 -1.34 -5.08 -2.77
C PHE A 42 -0.85 -5.03 -1.32
N PHE A 43 -0.20 -6.08 -0.84
CA PHE A 43 0.36 -6.10 0.52
C PHE A 43 1.45 -5.04 0.70
N ALA A 44 2.27 -4.82 -0.32
CA ALA A 44 3.27 -3.77 -0.30
C ALA A 44 2.62 -2.39 -0.18
N PHE A 45 1.65 -2.08 -1.05
CA PHE A 45 0.88 -0.85 -0.96
C PHE A 45 0.27 -0.66 0.43
N LEU A 46 -0.36 -1.70 1.01
CA LEU A 46 -0.93 -1.65 2.36
C LEU A 46 0.10 -1.27 3.43
N ASN A 47 1.27 -1.91 3.43
CA ASN A 47 2.32 -1.64 4.42
C ASN A 47 2.86 -0.22 4.27
N VAL A 48 3.10 0.21 3.04
CA VAL A 48 3.65 1.53 2.73
C VAL A 48 2.68 2.63 3.12
N TYR A 49 1.40 2.46 2.79
CA TYR A 49 0.34 3.36 3.20
C TYR A 49 0.21 3.41 4.73
N ALA A 50 0.21 2.25 5.41
CA ALA A 50 0.11 2.20 6.86
C ALA A 50 1.28 2.92 7.55
N VAL A 51 2.50 2.73 7.05
CA VAL A 51 3.70 3.44 7.56
C VAL A 51 3.55 4.94 7.35
N MET A 52 3.24 5.40 6.13
CA MET A 52 3.00 6.83 5.89
C MET A 52 1.92 7.40 6.83
N ARG A 53 0.80 6.68 6.97
CA ARG A 53 -0.32 7.12 7.80
C ARG A 53 0.08 7.23 9.27
N PHE A 54 0.93 6.33 9.74
CA PHE A 54 1.51 6.38 11.08
C PHE A 54 2.41 7.62 11.23
N LEU A 55 3.33 7.87 10.30
CA LEU A 55 4.25 9.02 10.34
C LEU A 55 3.52 10.37 10.26
N VAL A 56 2.58 10.51 9.32
CA VAL A 56 1.77 11.74 9.16
C VAL A 56 0.97 12.02 10.43
N SER A 57 0.56 10.99 11.17
CA SER A 57 -0.14 11.18 12.43
C SER A 57 0.73 11.85 13.52
N TYR A 58 2.05 11.71 13.50
CA TYR A 58 2.95 12.44 14.42
C TYR A 58 3.14 13.90 14.00
N LEU A 59 3.11 14.18 12.70
CA LEU A 59 3.27 15.53 12.16
C LEU A 59 2.00 16.38 12.34
N ARG A 60 0.84 15.74 12.57
CA ARG A 60 -0.41 16.43 12.92
C ARG A 60 -0.43 16.80 14.40
N VAL A 61 0.00 18.03 14.68
CA VAL A 61 -0.05 18.68 16.00
C VAL A 61 -1.51 18.83 16.51
N ASP A 62 -2.52 18.81 15.63
CA ASP A 62 -3.95 18.96 15.96
C ASP A 62 -4.75 17.64 15.95
N SER A 63 -4.18 16.54 16.45
CA SER A 63 -4.86 15.24 16.42
C SER A 63 -6.01 15.14 17.45
N ALA A 64 -7.17 15.72 17.11
CA ALA A 64 -8.43 15.73 17.89
C ALA A 64 -9.12 14.35 18.08
N GLY A 65 -8.38 13.24 18.02
CA GLY A 65 -8.93 11.88 18.01
C GLY A 65 -8.01 10.85 18.65
N THR A 66 -7.73 11.03 19.94
CA THR A 66 -7.08 10.03 20.79
C THR A 66 -8.11 8.99 21.25
N VAL A 67 -7.83 7.70 21.04
CA VAL A 67 -8.73 6.60 21.45
C VAL A 67 -8.40 6.13 22.87
N LEU A 68 -7.10 6.12 23.23
CA LEU A 68 -6.60 5.73 24.55
C LEU A 68 -5.30 6.51 24.84
N THR A 69 -5.34 7.36 25.87
CA THR A 69 -4.24 8.03 26.60
C THR A 69 -3.17 8.84 25.85
N ASP A 70 -2.76 8.48 24.64
CA ASP A 70 -1.84 9.23 23.73
C ASP A 70 -1.78 8.63 22.30
N VAL A 71 -2.58 7.59 22.01
CA VAL A 71 -2.58 6.91 20.71
C VAL A 71 -3.73 7.41 19.83
N THR A 72 -3.39 7.87 18.63
CA THR A 72 -4.37 8.34 17.65
C THR A 72 -5.02 7.17 16.89
N VAL A 73 -6.26 7.33 16.42
CA VAL A 73 -6.93 6.32 15.56
C VAL A 73 -6.03 5.88 14.39
N PRO A 74 -5.38 6.79 13.63
CA PRO A 74 -4.49 6.41 12.54
C PRO A 74 -3.34 5.51 12.97
N GLN A 75 -2.74 5.74 14.14
CA GLN A 75 -1.63 4.92 14.63
C GLN A 75 -2.07 3.49 14.92
N LEU A 76 -3.21 3.32 15.60
CA LEU A 76 -3.76 2.00 15.91
C LEU A 76 -4.11 1.21 14.63
N VAL A 77 -4.78 1.85 13.67
CA VAL A 77 -5.15 1.23 12.40
C VAL A 77 -3.91 0.83 11.61
N SER A 78 -2.90 1.71 11.54
CA SER A 78 -1.64 1.40 10.88
C SER A 78 -0.95 0.18 11.50
N LEU A 79 -0.93 0.07 12.82
CA LEU A 79 -0.32 -1.06 13.52
C LEU A 79 -1.04 -2.38 13.19
N ILE A 80 -2.38 -2.38 13.21
CA ILE A 80 -3.20 -3.55 12.87
C ILE A 80 -2.98 -3.96 11.42
N VAL A 81 -2.96 -3.00 10.49
CA VAL A 81 -2.74 -3.27 9.07
C VAL A 81 -1.37 -3.91 8.85
N VAL A 82 -0.30 -3.37 9.43
CA VAL A 82 1.04 -3.95 9.31
C VAL A 82 1.11 -5.34 9.94
N ALA A 83 0.55 -5.50 11.16
CA ALA A 83 0.56 -6.76 11.89
C ALA A 83 -0.17 -7.90 11.15
N LEU A 84 -1.22 -7.59 10.39
CA LEU A 84 -1.95 -8.58 9.58
C LEU A 84 -1.36 -8.75 8.17
N SER A 85 -0.91 -7.66 7.55
CA SER A 85 -0.44 -7.65 6.17
C SER A 85 0.87 -8.42 6.02
N ILE A 86 1.84 -8.23 6.91
CA ILE A 86 3.15 -8.91 6.85
C ILE A 86 3.03 -10.44 6.88
N PRO A 87 2.34 -11.08 7.86
CA PRO A 87 2.25 -12.54 7.90
C PRO A 87 1.50 -13.10 6.68
N VAL A 88 0.45 -12.43 6.22
CA VAL A 88 -0.28 -12.87 5.01
C VAL A 88 0.60 -12.74 3.77
N ALA A 89 1.33 -11.62 3.62
CA ALA A 89 2.29 -11.45 2.54
C ALA A 89 3.39 -12.52 2.59
N ALA A 90 3.91 -12.85 3.77
CA ALA A 90 4.90 -13.91 3.94
C ALA A 90 4.36 -15.28 3.53
N LEU A 91 3.11 -15.61 3.87
CA LEU A 91 2.45 -16.83 3.42
C LEU A 91 2.33 -16.88 1.89
N PHE A 92 1.95 -15.78 1.26
CA PHE A 92 1.90 -15.68 -0.21
C PHE A 92 3.30 -15.75 -0.84
N TRP A 93 4.35 -15.30 -0.14
CA TRP A 93 5.73 -15.34 -0.65
C TRP A 93 6.22 -16.77 -0.80
N ARG A 94 5.76 -17.65 0.09
CA ARG A 94 6.09 -19.08 0.12
C ARG A 94 5.34 -19.89 -0.93
N ARG A 95 4.22 -19.39 -1.47
CA ARG A 95 3.41 -20.09 -2.50
C ARG A 95 4.02 -20.06 -3.91
N GLY A 96 5.13 -19.35 -4.10
CA GLY A 96 5.86 -19.28 -5.36
C GLY A 96 5.21 -18.37 -6.41
N PRO A 97 5.96 -17.97 -7.46
CA PRO A 97 5.41 -17.21 -8.58
C PRO A 97 4.27 -17.98 -9.26
N SER A 98 3.19 -17.28 -9.63
CA SER A 98 2.12 -17.91 -10.42
C SER A 98 2.52 -17.88 -11.89
N ASP A 99 2.66 -19.06 -12.52
CA ASP A 99 2.92 -19.18 -13.96
C ASP A 99 1.69 -18.88 -14.84
N ARG A 100 0.55 -18.55 -14.22
CA ARG A 100 -0.63 -18.03 -14.94
C ARG A 100 -0.33 -16.63 -15.48
N GLY A 101 0.32 -16.58 -16.63
CA GLY A 101 0.53 -15.36 -17.39
C GLY A 101 -0.78 -14.80 -17.98
N PRO A 102 -0.75 -13.58 -18.55
CA PRO A 102 -1.90 -12.94 -19.19
C PRO A 102 -2.60 -13.79 -20.26
N ALA A 103 -1.90 -14.80 -20.81
CA ALA A 103 -2.42 -15.71 -21.82
C ALA A 103 -3.57 -16.61 -21.32
N GLU A 104 -3.62 -16.96 -20.03
CA GLU A 104 -4.70 -17.76 -19.46
C GLU A 104 -5.99 -16.93 -19.31
N ALA A 105 -5.85 -15.64 -18.93
CA ALA A 105 -6.97 -14.69 -18.86
C ALA A 105 -7.54 -14.33 -20.24
N ALA A 106 -6.73 -14.47 -21.28
CA ALA A 106 -7.13 -14.29 -22.68
C ALA A 106 -7.68 -15.57 -23.32
N SER A 107 -7.74 -16.70 -22.61
CA SER A 107 -8.38 -17.92 -23.09
C SER A 107 -9.85 -17.87 -22.68
N PRO A 108 -10.78 -17.51 -23.59
CA PRO A 108 -12.19 -17.60 -23.25
C PRO A 108 -12.49 -19.09 -23.11
N ALA A 109 -13.01 -19.45 -21.96
CA ALA A 109 -13.71 -20.71 -21.78
C ALA A 109 -14.63 -20.94 -22.99
N GLY A 110 -14.36 -22.00 -23.76
CA GLY A 110 -15.22 -22.40 -24.89
C GLY A 110 -14.70 -22.06 -26.27
N ARG A 111 -13.52 -22.55 -26.66
CA ARG A 111 -13.35 -22.99 -28.06
C ARG A 111 -13.90 -24.40 -28.17
N VAL A 112 -15.20 -24.49 -28.44
CA VAL A 112 -15.83 -25.73 -28.94
C VAL A 112 -15.01 -26.16 -30.15
N GLN A 113 -14.28 -27.26 -30.03
CA GLN A 113 -13.65 -27.90 -31.17
C GLN A 113 -14.77 -28.43 -32.06
N VAL A 114 -15.15 -27.67 -33.07
CA VAL A 114 -16.00 -28.19 -34.16
C VAL A 114 -15.13 -29.15 -34.95
N ARG A 115 -15.23 -30.44 -34.60
CA ARG A 115 -14.61 -31.54 -35.32
C ARG A 115 -15.28 -31.59 -36.69
N ARG A 116 -14.61 -31.09 -37.73
CA ARG A 116 -15.04 -31.29 -39.12
C ARG A 116 -14.91 -32.77 -39.44
N THR A 117 -16.06 -33.43 -39.60
CA THR A 117 -16.22 -34.72 -40.29
C THR A 117 -16.40 -34.49 -41.77
#